data_AF-A0A238LKK4-F1
#
_entry.id   AF-A0A238LKK4-F1
#
_cell.length_a   1.000
_cell.length_b   1.000
_cell.length_c   1.000
_cell.angle_alpha   90.00
_cell.angle_beta   90.00
_cell.angle_gamma   90.00
#
_symmetry.space_group_name_H-M   'P 1'
#
loop_
_entity.id
_entity.type
_entity.pdbx_description
1 polymer ?
#
loop_
_entity_poly.entity_id
_entity_poly.type
_entity_poly.pdbx_seq_one_letter_code
_entity_poly.pdbx_strand_id
1 'polypeptide(L)' 'MTDLTLAPNMAAPDRSYADLIAAHEGLTKEQSDALNARLILILMNHVGDESVIRAAIDAARLE' A
#
# COMPACT_ATOMS: atom_id res chain seq x y z
N MET A 1 4.75 16.26 11.73
CA MET A 1 3.75 15.80 10.76
C MET A 1 4.46 15.67 9.45
N THR A 2 4.46 14.48 8.87
CA THR A 2 5.02 14.22 7.55
C THR A 2 3.88 14.32 6.56
N ASP A 3 4.04 15.04 5.46
CA ASP A 3 2.98 15.16 4.45
C ASP A 3 2.89 13.88 3.59
N LEU A 4 1.71 13.61 3.04
CA LEU A 4 1.51 12.49 2.10
C LEU A 4 2.38 12.70 0.85
N THR A 5 3.18 11.69 0.52
CA THR A 5 4.00 11.69 -0.71
C THR A 5 3.30 10.92 -1.82
N LEU A 6 2.85 11.63 -2.85
CA LEU A 6 2.23 11.05 -4.06
C LEU A 6 3.22 10.83 -5.22
N ALA A 7 4.40 11.46 -5.12
CA ALA A 7 5.46 11.31 -6.10
C ALA A 7 6.25 10.00 -5.87
N PRO A 8 6.93 9.45 -6.89
CA PRO A 8 7.80 8.29 -6.72
C PRO A 8 8.85 8.53 -5.62
N ASN A 9 8.86 7.66 -4.60
CA ASN A 9 9.72 7.78 -3.42
C ASN A 9 10.47 6.48 -3.05
N MET A 10 10.38 5.46 -3.91
CA MET A 10 11.06 4.17 -3.68
C MET A 10 12.41 4.17 -4.40
N ALA A 11 13.46 3.66 -3.73
CA ALA A 11 14.78 3.51 -4.34
C ALA A 11 14.82 2.47 -5.47
N ALA A 12 13.93 1.47 -5.42
CA ALA A 12 13.83 0.40 -6.42
C ALA A 12 12.35 -0.02 -6.62
N PRO A 13 11.53 0.83 -7.28
CA PRO A 13 10.09 0.62 -7.42
C PRO A 13 9.76 -0.69 -8.13
N ASP A 14 10.48 -1.03 -9.21
CA ASP A 14 10.25 -2.23 -10.00
C ASP A 14 10.44 -3.51 -9.18
N ARG A 15 11.46 -3.52 -8.31
CA ARG A 15 11.76 -4.68 -7.45
C ARG A 15 10.66 -4.89 -6.42
N SER A 16 10.26 -3.81 -5.73
CA SER A 16 9.20 -3.89 -4.74
C SER A 16 7.85 -4.26 -5.36
N TYR A 17 7.57 -3.79 -6.57
CA TYR A 17 6.37 -4.17 -7.30
C TYR A 17 6.41 -5.65 -7.72
N ALA A 18 7.56 -6.14 -8.20
CA ALA A 18 7.73 -7.56 -8.52
C ALA A 18 7.53 -8.46 -7.29
N ASP A 19 8.06 -8.08 -6.13
CA ASP A 19 7.86 -8.82 -4.87
C ASP A 19 6.37 -8.86 -4.47
N LEU A 20 5.62 -7.77 -4.69
CA LEU A 20 4.18 -7.73 -4.45
C LEU A 20 3.43 -8.69 -5.37
N ILE A 21 3.72 -8.66 -6.68
CA ILE A 21 3.07 -9.56 -7.64
C ILE A 21 3.38 -11.03 -7.32
N ALA A 22 4.64 -11.34 -7.00
CA ALA A 22 5.06 -12.69 -6.60
C ALA A 22 4.30 -13.17 -5.36
N ALA A 23 4.01 -12.28 -4.40
CA ALA A 23 3.23 -12.62 -3.21
C ALA A 23 1.77 -13.04 -3.53
N HIS A 24 1.25 -12.68 -4.70
CA HIS A 24 -0.09 -13.07 -5.16
C HIS A 24 -0.11 -14.35 -6.01
N GLU A 25 1.05 -14.89 -6.41
CA GLU A 25 1.11 -16.09 -7.25
C GLU A 25 0.47 -17.30 -6.55
N GLY A 26 -0.42 -17.99 -7.27
CA GLY A 26 -1.13 -19.18 -6.76
C GLY A 26 -2.29 -18.89 -5.81
N LEU A 27 -2.59 -17.62 -5.51
CA LEU A 27 -3.74 -17.24 -4.68
C LEU A 27 -5.02 -17.13 -5.50
N THR A 28 -6.16 -17.50 -4.90
CA THR A 28 -7.48 -17.13 -5.43
C THR A 28 -7.71 -15.63 -5.26
N LYS A 29 -8.77 -15.10 -5.89
CA LYS A 29 -9.16 -13.70 -5.76
C LYS A 29 -9.40 -13.32 -4.29
N GLU A 30 -10.11 -14.16 -3.54
CA GLU A 30 -10.43 -13.93 -2.14
C GLU A 30 -9.17 -13.94 -1.26
N GLN A 31 -8.24 -14.86 -1.53
CA GLN A 31 -6.97 -14.92 -0.82
C GLN A 31 -6.08 -13.72 -1.13
N SER A 32 -6.07 -13.28 -2.38
CA SER A 32 -5.38 -12.08 -2.86
C SER A 32 -5.93 -10.82 -2.19
N ASP A 33 -7.26 -10.68 -2.09
CA ASP A 33 -7.91 -9.56 -1.40
C ASP A 33 -7.60 -9.59 0.11
N ALA A 34 -7.57 -10.77 0.73
CA ALA A 34 -7.19 -10.93 2.14
C ALA A 34 -5.69 -10.62 2.38
N LEU A 35 -4.81 -10.90 1.41
CA LEU A 35 -3.40 -10.47 1.46
C LEU A 35 -3.31 -8.95 1.43
N ASN A 36 -4.01 -8.30 0.49
CA ASN A 36 -4.02 -6.85 0.37
C ASN A 36 -4.54 -6.16 1.63
N ALA A 37 -5.64 -6.63 2.22
CA ALA A 37 -6.19 -6.06 3.45
C ALA A 37 -5.17 -6.12 4.61
N ARG A 38 -4.47 -7.26 4.76
CA ARG A 38 -3.41 -7.40 5.78
C ARG A 38 -2.22 -6.50 5.51
N LEU A 39 -1.78 -6.41 4.25
CA LEU A 39 -0.67 -5.54 3.85
C LEU A 39 -0.99 -4.07 4.14
N ILE A 40 -2.19 -3.60 3.76
CA ILE A 40 -2.66 -2.25 4.04
C ILE A 40 -2.61 -1.96 5.55
N LEU A 41 -3.14 -2.86 6.38
CA LEU A 41 -3.11 -2.68 7.84
C LEU A 41 -1.67 -2.60 8.39
N ILE A 42 -0.76 -3.44 7.91
CA ILE A 42 0.65 -3.40 8.30
C ILE A 42 1.29 -2.06 7.94
N LEU A 43 1.04 -1.57 6.72
CA LEU A 43 1.58 -0.29 6.25
C LEU A 43 0.96 0.90 7.00
N MET A 44 -0.34 0.87 7.29
CA MET A 44 -1.00 1.87 8.12
C MET A 44 -0.37 1.95 9.51
N ASN A 45 -0.08 0.79 10.14
CA ASN A 45 0.60 0.74 11.42
C ASN A 45 2.04 1.27 11.34
N HIS A 46 2.74 1.00 10.23
CA HIS A 46 4.10 1.52 10.01
C HIS A 46 4.11 3.05 9.84
N VAL A 47 3.12 3.61 9.13
CA VAL A 47 2.95 5.06 8.95
C VAL A 47 2.59 5.74 10.27
N GLY A 48 1.63 5.19 11.02
CA GLY A 48 1.26 5.65 12.37
C GLY A 48 0.61 7.04 12.48
N ASP A 49 0.65 7.85 11.42
CA ASP A 49 0.07 9.19 11.36
C ASP A 49 -1.33 9.17 10.72
N GLU A 50 -2.36 9.42 11.53
CA GLU A 50 -3.76 9.42 11.10
C GLU A 50 -4.05 10.50 10.03
N SER A 51 -3.34 11.63 10.04
CA SER A 51 -3.53 12.69 9.04
C SER A 51 -3.04 12.24 7.66
N VAL A 52 -1.90 11.56 7.60
CA VAL A 52 -1.35 10.96 6.37
C VAL A 52 -2.26 9.87 5.84
N ILE A 53 -2.76 9.01 6.73
CA ILE A 53 -3.67 7.92 6.36
C ILE A 53 -4.98 8.47 5.77
N ARG A 54 -5.57 9.51 6.38
CA ARG A 54 -6.77 10.17 5.84
C ARG A 54 -6.52 10.79 4.47
N ALA A 55 -5.43 11.54 4.33
CA ALA A 55 -5.06 12.14 3.04
C ALA A 55 -4.88 11.07 1.96
N ALA A 56 -4.29 9.91 2.29
CA ALA A 56 -4.12 8.81 1.35
C ALA A 56 -5.46 8.20 0.91
N ILE A 57 -6.40 8.00 1.84
CA ILE A 57 -7.75 7.50 1.54
C ILE A 57 -8.50 8.49 0.64
N ASP A 58 -8.42 9.78 0.93
CA ASP A 58 -9.09 10.81 0.13
C ASP A 58 -8.49 10.90 -1.28
N ALA A 59 -7.16 10.84 -1.40
CA ALA A 59 -6.48 10.78 -2.70
C ALA A 59 -6.92 9.56 -3.52
N ALA A 60 -6.98 8.37 -2.92
CA ALA A 60 -7.39 7.13 -3.60
C ALA A 60 -8.87 7.09 -4.01
N ARG A 61 -9.72 7.99 -3.49
CA ARG A 61 -11.13 8.13 -3.90
C ARG A 61 -11.35 9.09 -5.06
N LEU A 62 -10.37 9.97 -5.32
CA LEU A 62 -10.45 11.02 -6.33
C LEU A 62 -9.92 10.57 -7.70
N GLU A 63 -9.16 9.46 -7.73
CA GLU A 63 -8.79 8.73 -8.96
C GLU A 63 -9.84 7.69 -9.33
#